data_AF-A0A929JQV8-F1
#
_entry.id   AF-A0A929JQV8-F1
#
_cell.length_a   1.000
_cell.length_b   1.000
_cell.length_c   1.000
_cell.angle_alpha   90.00
_cell.angle_beta   90.00
_cell.angle_gamma   90.00
#
_symmetry.space_group_name_H-M   'P 1'
#
loop_
_entity.id
_entity.type
_entity.pdbx_description
1 polymer ?
#
loop_
_entity_poly.entity_id
_entity_poly.type
_entity_poly.pdbx_seq_one_letter_code
_entity_poly.pdbx_strand_id
1 'polypeptide(L)'
;MSVASTKAYYSQIAAGSILGLKLAQLTGSTTDDFVLAEIEQLLKLPDTMKKVLARHKEIGSSAEKFAVTKRYWAIVGSGPNKISADEIRIKLSELCYKTISSDVVEDKKHIDLSAEPLIFVCAAGNREDVLSDIVKDTAIFKAHQAIPIVVATEDERRFDPYADAVIRVPEVKERFAPIINTLAGHMWGYYAALAINEESRFLYNFRQEMNEHIAVSTDQGMDVYEIVLDAGFREKVARFYSAFKDRIRRNRYATAMELNMASDLTLLLKYLSGRLPMSDFEFDFGIKGTAPNMLGAFSECIGNVINTMARPIDAIKHQAKTVTVGTSRIIEKVEGLLFEALQDHGFSKNQLTNSNVLVLRHLQEVLAEIRGITLYRVAGLNFLGEPVDDSTIQLIKKEGSAAALVSRVETDSRLRGTKRIIVKKANVFIGKGKRDNRSILVIPVMSAGTNIDYLVLFNVVFKKEVELQKKVDALGGKYHHIKHLVEETSLAWRDEYLDLLEIEQLFGMSAEKIAETIFSTESCTDTKRR
;
A
#
# COMPACT_ATOMS: atom_id res chain seq x y z
N MET A 1 -7.69 -6.11 27.35
CA MET A 1 -8.26 -7.47 27.39
C MET A 1 -7.90 -8.11 26.05
N SER A 2 -7.14 -9.21 26.04
CA SER A 2 -6.78 -9.93 24.81
C SER A 2 -8.03 -10.57 24.18
N VAL A 3 -8.25 -10.41 22.87
CA VAL A 3 -9.35 -11.09 22.13
C VAL A 3 -9.04 -12.58 22.00
N ALA A 4 -7.76 -12.92 21.84
CA ALA A 4 -7.30 -14.30 21.91
C ALA A 4 -7.33 -14.78 23.36
N SER A 5 -8.33 -15.60 23.69
CA SER A 5 -8.47 -16.26 24.99
C SER A 5 -7.31 -17.24 25.24
N THR A 6 -6.59 -17.08 26.35
CA THR A 6 -5.53 -18.00 26.78
C THR A 6 -5.84 -18.56 28.17
N LYS A 7 -5.67 -17.75 29.22
CA LYS A 7 -5.94 -18.15 30.61
C LYS A 7 -7.35 -18.69 30.83
N ALA A 8 -8.35 -18.11 30.15
CA ALA A 8 -9.74 -18.55 30.27
C ALA A 8 -9.96 -19.95 29.69
N TYR A 9 -9.26 -20.34 28.61
CA TYR A 9 -9.28 -21.71 28.09
C TYR A 9 -8.77 -22.71 29.16
N TYR A 10 -7.62 -22.45 29.77
CA TYR A 10 -7.07 -23.33 30.82
C TYR A 10 -7.97 -23.39 32.05
N SER A 11 -8.53 -22.25 32.48
CA SER A 11 -9.47 -22.20 33.59
C SER A 11 -10.76 -22.99 33.30
N GLN A 12 -11.25 -22.95 32.05
CA GLN A 12 -12.42 -23.74 31.63
C GLN A 12 -12.13 -25.24 31.66
N ILE A 13 -10.95 -25.68 31.21
CA ILE A 13 -10.55 -27.10 31.33
C ILE A 13 -10.48 -27.52 32.80
N ALA A 14 -9.86 -26.70 33.66
CA ALA A 14 -9.76 -27.00 35.09
C ALA A 14 -11.14 -27.08 35.75
N ALA A 15 -12.01 -26.10 35.50
CA ALA A 15 -13.37 -26.08 36.02
C ALA A 15 -14.21 -27.27 35.52
N GLY A 16 -14.14 -27.58 34.22
CA GLY A 16 -14.80 -28.73 33.62
C GLY A 16 -14.29 -30.06 34.19
N SER A 17 -12.98 -30.16 34.46
CA SER A 17 -12.39 -31.35 35.10
C SER A 17 -12.92 -31.55 36.51
N ILE A 18 -12.96 -30.49 37.33
CA ILE A 18 -13.48 -30.54 38.71
C ILE A 18 -14.97 -30.93 38.69
N LEU A 19 -15.77 -30.32 37.82
CA LEU A 19 -17.18 -30.65 37.66
C LEU A 19 -17.37 -32.11 37.25
N GLY A 20 -16.62 -32.59 36.26
CA GLY A 20 -16.68 -33.97 35.80
C GLY A 20 -16.31 -34.98 36.88
N LEU A 21 -15.27 -34.71 37.67
CA LEU A 21 -14.90 -35.54 38.83
C LEU A 21 -16.00 -35.56 39.88
N LYS A 22 -16.64 -34.42 40.16
CA LYS A 22 -17.75 -34.36 41.12
C LYS A 22 -18.97 -35.16 40.65
N LEU A 23 -19.30 -35.08 39.36
CA LEU A 23 -20.37 -35.88 38.78
C LEU A 23 -20.07 -37.37 38.86
N ALA A 24 -18.85 -37.79 38.53
CA ALA A 24 -18.42 -39.19 38.61
C ALA A 24 -18.47 -39.74 40.04
N GLN A 25 -18.15 -38.91 41.04
CA GLN A 25 -18.32 -39.24 42.45
C GLN A 25 -19.79 -39.43 42.83
N LEU A 26 -20.67 -38.50 42.42
CA LEU A 26 -22.11 -38.57 42.73
C LEU A 26 -22.81 -39.77 42.08
N THR A 27 -22.35 -40.20 40.90
CA THR A 27 -22.93 -41.35 40.20
C THR A 27 -22.33 -42.69 40.63
N GLY A 28 -21.32 -42.69 41.51
CA GLY A 28 -20.61 -43.91 41.91
C GLY A 28 -19.88 -44.59 40.76
N SER A 29 -19.58 -43.87 39.67
CA SER A 29 -18.96 -44.44 38.47
C SER A 29 -17.44 -44.60 38.61
N THR A 30 -16.85 -44.06 39.68
CA THR A 30 -15.43 -44.15 40.00
C THR A 30 -15.22 -44.17 41.52
N THR A 31 -14.01 -44.45 41.98
CA THR A 31 -13.66 -44.47 43.41
C THR A 31 -13.24 -43.09 43.91
N ASP A 32 -13.45 -42.83 45.21
CA ASP A 32 -12.97 -41.60 45.85
C ASP A 32 -11.44 -41.47 45.76
N ASP A 33 -10.70 -42.59 45.81
CA ASP A 33 -9.25 -42.61 45.62
C ASP A 33 -8.84 -42.14 44.23
N PHE A 34 -9.58 -42.54 43.19
CA PHE A 34 -9.33 -42.05 41.83
C PHE A 34 -9.62 -40.55 41.73
N VAL A 35 -10.71 -40.07 42.31
CA VAL A 35 -11.06 -38.65 42.34
C VAL A 35 -9.97 -37.83 43.03
N LEU A 36 -9.52 -38.28 44.21
CA LEU A 36 -8.45 -37.63 44.95
C LEU A 36 -7.16 -37.58 44.13
N ALA A 37 -6.75 -38.70 43.52
CA ALA A 37 -5.55 -38.77 42.70
C ALA A 37 -5.61 -37.82 41.49
N GLU A 38 -6.78 -37.64 40.86
CA GLU A 38 -6.95 -36.69 39.76
C GLU A 38 -6.91 -35.23 40.23
N ILE A 39 -7.50 -34.92 41.39
CA ILE A 39 -7.43 -33.58 42.00
C ILE A 39 -5.97 -33.22 42.35
N GLU A 40 -5.20 -34.15 42.91
CA GLU A 40 -3.79 -33.94 43.21
C GLU A 40 -2.97 -33.64 41.95
N GLN A 41 -3.29 -34.28 40.82
CA GLN A 41 -2.65 -33.99 39.54
C GLN A 41 -3.04 -32.60 39.02
N LEU A 42 -4.33 -32.23 39.11
CA LEU A 42 -4.79 -30.88 38.76
C LEU A 42 -4.07 -29.80 39.59
N LEU A 43 -3.84 -30.03 40.88
CA LEU A 43 -3.10 -29.10 41.76
C LEU A 43 -1.62 -28.97 41.39
N LYS A 44 -1.01 -30.00 40.78
CA LYS A 44 0.38 -29.98 40.30
C LYS A 44 0.54 -29.29 38.94
N LEU A 45 -0.51 -29.20 38.13
CA LEU A 45 -0.45 -28.64 36.78
C LEU A 45 0.14 -27.22 36.70
N PRO A 46 -0.17 -26.26 37.60
CA PRO A 46 0.42 -24.93 37.55
C PRO A 46 1.96 -24.96 37.59
N ASP A 47 2.56 -25.85 38.36
CA ASP A 47 4.02 -25.99 38.42
C ASP A 47 4.59 -26.63 37.15
N THR A 48 3.88 -27.60 36.58
CA THR A 48 4.20 -28.14 35.26
C THR A 48 4.13 -27.08 34.17
N MET A 49 3.10 -26.23 34.17
CA MET A 49 2.97 -25.12 33.23
C MET A 49 4.10 -24.11 33.38
N LYS A 50 4.55 -23.80 34.60
CA LYS A 50 5.71 -22.94 34.83
C LYS A 50 6.99 -23.50 34.20
N LYS A 51 7.20 -24.82 34.20
CA LYS A 51 8.34 -25.45 33.53
C LYS A 51 8.31 -25.25 32.02
N VAL A 52 7.12 -25.37 31.40
CA VAL A 52 6.94 -25.08 29.96
C VAL A 52 7.21 -23.60 29.67
N LEU A 53 6.65 -22.69 30.49
CA LEU A 53 6.87 -21.24 30.36
C LEU A 53 8.35 -20.86 30.50
N ALA A 54 9.10 -21.53 31.37
CA ALA A 54 10.54 -21.29 31.54
C ALA A 54 11.35 -21.61 30.27
N ARG A 55 10.84 -22.48 29.39
CA ARG A 55 11.44 -22.86 28.10
C ARG A 55 11.13 -21.86 26.97
N HIS A 56 10.64 -20.66 27.29
CA HIS A 56 10.19 -19.68 26.29
C HIS A 56 11.23 -19.33 25.22
N LYS A 57 12.53 -19.31 25.54
CA LYS A 57 13.60 -19.01 24.58
C LYS A 57 13.74 -20.09 23.50
N GLU A 58 13.65 -21.37 23.90
CA GLU A 58 13.74 -22.50 22.96
C GLU A 58 12.53 -22.51 22.02
N ILE A 59 11.33 -22.32 22.58
CA ILE A 59 10.09 -22.21 21.81
C ILE A 59 10.16 -21.02 20.84
N GLY A 60 10.65 -19.88 21.31
CA GLY A 60 10.83 -18.68 20.50
C GLY A 60 11.81 -18.87 19.36
N SER A 61 12.96 -19.50 19.61
CA SER A 61 13.97 -19.80 18.58
C SER A 61 13.42 -20.70 17.47
N SER A 62 12.60 -21.70 17.83
CA SER A 62 11.89 -22.52 16.84
C SER A 62 10.96 -21.69 15.96
N ALA A 63 10.12 -20.84 16.57
CA ALA A 63 9.19 -20.00 15.83
C ALA A 63 9.92 -18.98 14.93
N GLU A 64 10.96 -18.31 15.43
CA GLU A 64 11.77 -17.37 14.65
C GLU A 64 12.42 -17.99 13.41
N LYS A 65 12.81 -19.26 13.53
CA LYS A 65 13.45 -20.01 12.44
C LYS A 65 12.44 -20.46 11.38
N PHE A 66 11.29 -20.99 11.79
CA PHE A 66 10.41 -21.74 10.90
C PHE A 66 9.07 -21.06 10.57
N ALA A 67 8.55 -20.19 11.45
CA ALA A 67 7.24 -19.59 11.23
C ALA A 67 7.21 -18.83 9.89
N VAL A 68 8.28 -18.12 9.54
CA VAL A 68 8.29 -17.26 8.35
C VAL A 68 8.58 -17.97 7.03
N THR A 69 8.86 -19.28 7.04
CA THR A 69 9.44 -20.00 5.89
C THR A 69 8.43 -20.74 5.01
N LYS A 70 7.20 -20.98 5.50
CA LYS A 70 6.16 -21.72 4.77
C LYS A 70 4.86 -20.92 4.70
N ARG A 71 4.23 -20.97 3.53
CA ARG A 71 2.96 -20.29 3.26
C ARG A 71 1.77 -20.96 3.94
N TYR A 72 1.71 -22.29 3.88
CA TYR A 72 0.62 -23.11 4.40
C TYR A 72 1.04 -23.79 5.69
N TRP A 73 0.15 -23.78 6.68
CA TRP A 73 0.38 -24.40 7.98
C TRP A 73 -0.77 -25.36 8.30
N ALA A 74 -0.46 -26.42 9.02
CA ALA A 74 -1.42 -27.37 9.59
C ALA A 74 -1.06 -27.65 11.05
N ILE A 75 -2.07 -27.89 11.89
CA ILE A 75 -1.88 -28.33 13.28
C ILE A 75 -2.50 -29.71 13.43
N VAL A 76 -1.75 -30.66 13.98
CA VAL A 76 -2.22 -32.04 14.10
C VAL A 76 -2.08 -32.57 15.51
N GLY A 77 -2.99 -33.43 15.91
CA GLY A 77 -2.97 -34.06 17.22
C GLY A 77 -3.92 -35.26 17.26
N SER A 78 -3.53 -36.30 17.97
CA SER A 78 -4.27 -37.56 18.06
C SER A 78 -4.86 -37.75 19.45
N GLY A 79 -5.91 -38.56 19.54
CA GLY A 79 -6.61 -38.80 20.80
C GLY A 79 -7.03 -37.49 21.47
N PRO A 80 -6.78 -37.31 22.79
CA PRO A 80 -7.09 -36.07 23.50
C PRO A 80 -6.39 -34.83 22.91
N ASN A 81 -5.21 -35.00 22.31
CA ASN A 81 -4.43 -33.90 21.76
C ASN A 81 -5.01 -33.32 20.46
N LYS A 82 -6.05 -33.94 19.87
CA LYS A 82 -6.82 -33.28 18.80
C LYS A 82 -7.46 -31.98 19.28
N ILE A 83 -7.89 -31.93 20.54
CA ILE A 83 -8.44 -30.72 21.16
C ILE A 83 -7.38 -29.62 21.23
N SER A 84 -6.12 -29.97 21.54
CA SER A 84 -5.01 -29.03 21.48
C SER A 84 -4.78 -28.52 20.08
N ALA A 85 -4.77 -29.41 19.09
CA ALA A 85 -4.56 -29.02 17.70
C ALA A 85 -5.61 -27.99 17.24
N ASP A 86 -6.88 -28.20 17.62
CA ASP A 86 -7.97 -27.27 17.28
C ASP A 86 -7.84 -25.92 17.98
N GLU A 87 -7.52 -25.88 19.27
CA GLU A 87 -7.32 -24.63 20.01
C GLU A 87 -6.09 -23.86 19.50
N ILE A 88 -4.97 -24.55 19.28
CA ILE A 88 -3.74 -24.00 18.71
C ILE A 88 -4.05 -23.40 17.33
N ARG A 89 -4.77 -24.12 16.47
CA ARG A 89 -5.21 -23.64 15.16
C ARG A 89 -6.05 -22.36 15.27
N ILE A 90 -6.99 -22.27 16.21
CA ILE A 90 -7.73 -21.03 16.48
C ILE A 90 -6.76 -19.89 16.83
N LYS A 91 -5.88 -20.10 17.80
CA LYS A 91 -4.97 -19.05 18.28
C LYS A 91 -4.00 -18.57 17.22
N LEU A 92 -3.40 -19.49 16.48
CA LEU A 92 -2.47 -19.12 15.41
C LEU A 92 -3.18 -18.42 14.26
N SER A 93 -4.43 -18.80 13.93
CA SER A 93 -5.22 -18.05 12.96
C SER A 93 -5.51 -16.62 13.41
N GLU A 94 -5.85 -16.42 14.68
CA GLU A 94 -6.09 -15.09 15.25
C GLU A 94 -4.82 -14.24 15.35
N LEU A 95 -3.70 -14.84 15.77
CA LEU A 95 -2.44 -14.12 15.98
C LEU A 95 -1.69 -13.86 14.68
N CYS A 96 -1.64 -14.83 13.77
CA CYS A 96 -0.82 -14.77 12.57
C CYS A 96 -1.62 -14.39 11.32
N TYR A 97 -2.94 -14.22 11.41
CA TYR A 97 -3.84 -13.91 10.28
C TYR A 97 -3.72 -14.93 9.13
N LYS A 98 -3.63 -16.21 9.48
CA LYS A 98 -3.53 -17.30 8.51
C LYS A 98 -4.73 -18.22 8.60
N THR A 99 -5.19 -18.68 7.44
CA THR A 99 -5.99 -19.90 7.38
C THR A 99 -5.07 -21.08 7.67
N ILE A 100 -5.41 -21.84 8.70
CA ILE A 100 -4.64 -22.98 9.19
C ILE A 100 -5.60 -24.14 9.31
N SER A 101 -5.26 -25.29 8.74
CA SER A 101 -6.04 -26.52 8.91
C SER A 101 -5.71 -27.21 10.22
N SER A 102 -6.65 -28.00 10.75
CA SER A 102 -6.37 -28.91 11.86
C SER A 102 -6.91 -30.30 11.59
N ASP A 103 -6.12 -31.32 11.92
CA ASP A 103 -6.46 -32.72 11.64
C ASP A 103 -5.91 -33.70 12.69
N VAL A 104 -6.31 -34.96 12.58
CA VAL A 104 -5.78 -36.10 13.33
C VAL A 104 -4.50 -36.58 12.63
N VAL A 105 -3.45 -36.92 13.39
CA VAL A 105 -2.13 -37.23 12.81
C VAL A 105 -2.21 -38.45 11.88
N GLU A 106 -2.93 -39.49 12.31
CA GLU A 106 -3.08 -40.76 11.61
C GLU A 106 -3.84 -40.61 10.28
N ASP A 107 -4.62 -39.54 10.14
CA ASP A 107 -5.40 -39.24 8.95
C ASP A 107 -4.61 -38.47 7.89
N LYS A 108 -3.33 -38.85 7.73
CA LYS A 108 -2.37 -38.21 6.81
C LYS A 108 -2.83 -38.09 5.35
N LYS A 109 -3.86 -38.85 4.94
CA LYS A 109 -4.43 -38.76 3.60
C LYS A 109 -5.29 -37.51 3.41
N HIS A 110 -5.80 -36.94 4.50
CA HIS A 110 -6.61 -35.73 4.51
C HIS A 110 -5.81 -34.46 4.87
N ILE A 111 -4.59 -34.63 5.37
CA ILE A 111 -3.61 -33.55 5.50
C ILE A 111 -3.01 -33.23 4.13
N ASP A 112 -3.14 -31.97 3.68
CA ASP A 112 -2.57 -31.52 2.41
C ASP A 112 -1.04 -31.40 2.47
N LEU A 113 -0.34 -32.52 2.31
CA LEU A 113 1.12 -32.58 2.24
C LEU A 113 1.67 -32.02 0.93
N SER A 114 0.84 -31.89 -0.12
CA SER A 114 1.28 -31.34 -1.42
C SER A 114 1.60 -29.84 -1.34
N ALA A 115 1.02 -29.15 -0.36
CA ALA A 115 1.33 -27.76 -0.03
C ALA A 115 2.70 -27.57 0.67
N GLU A 116 3.42 -28.66 0.95
CA GLU A 116 4.65 -28.72 1.73
C GLU A 116 4.59 -27.88 3.03
N PRO A 117 3.56 -28.10 3.88
CA PRO A 117 3.23 -27.15 4.94
C PRO A 117 4.23 -27.17 6.10
N LEU A 118 4.19 -26.12 6.94
CA LEU A 118 4.65 -26.24 8.32
C LEU A 118 3.59 -27.03 9.09
N ILE A 119 3.98 -28.09 9.79
CA ILE A 119 3.06 -28.93 10.55
C ILE A 119 3.43 -28.88 12.02
N PHE A 120 2.53 -28.35 12.85
CA PHE A 120 2.70 -28.35 14.30
C PHE A 120 2.03 -29.59 14.90
N VAL A 121 2.81 -30.49 15.50
CA VAL A 121 2.37 -31.82 15.96
C VAL A 121 2.25 -31.85 17.48
N CYS A 122 1.05 -32.13 17.99
CA CYS A 122 0.75 -32.27 19.42
C CYS A 122 0.89 -33.74 19.85
N ALA A 123 2.11 -34.17 20.22
CA ALA A 123 2.41 -35.58 20.51
C ALA A 123 2.53 -35.88 22.01
N ALA A 124 2.88 -34.90 22.85
CA ALA A 124 3.20 -35.12 24.26
C ALA A 124 2.02 -35.73 25.04
N GLY A 125 2.32 -36.68 25.92
CA GLY A 125 1.34 -37.32 26.80
C GLY A 125 0.40 -38.34 26.15
N ASN A 126 0.59 -38.66 24.85
CA ASN A 126 -0.10 -39.79 24.21
C ASN A 126 0.45 -41.13 24.71
N ARG A 127 -0.38 -42.17 24.62
CA ARG A 127 -0.01 -43.56 24.91
C ARG A 127 1.01 -44.08 23.88
N GLU A 128 1.76 -45.10 24.26
CA GLU A 128 2.87 -45.64 23.47
C GLU A 128 2.46 -46.13 22.06
N ASP A 129 1.30 -46.78 21.95
CA ASP A 129 0.74 -47.23 20.67
C ASP A 129 0.46 -46.06 19.72
N VAL A 130 -0.22 -45.03 20.23
CA VAL A 130 -0.51 -43.79 19.48
C VAL A 130 0.79 -43.04 19.15
N LEU A 131 1.72 -42.97 20.10
CA LEU A 131 2.98 -42.25 19.95
C LEU A 131 3.86 -42.86 18.83
N SER A 132 3.90 -44.18 18.74
CA SER A 132 4.60 -44.90 17.67
C SER A 132 4.05 -44.54 16.28
N ASP A 133 2.73 -44.42 16.14
CA ASP A 133 2.09 -44.01 14.88
C ASP A 133 2.38 -42.54 14.55
N ILE A 134 2.32 -41.64 15.54
CA ILE A 134 2.67 -40.22 15.35
C ILE A 134 4.12 -40.05 14.89
N VAL A 135 5.07 -40.83 15.44
CA VAL A 135 6.48 -40.81 15.00
C VAL A 135 6.60 -41.22 13.54
N LYS A 136 5.93 -42.32 13.16
CA LYS A 136 5.92 -42.82 11.78
C LYS A 136 5.34 -41.80 10.81
N ASP A 137 4.24 -41.15 11.18
CA ASP A 137 3.59 -40.15 10.33
C ASP A 137 4.38 -38.83 10.27
N THR A 138 5.09 -38.46 11.35
CA THR A 138 6.05 -37.35 11.31
C THR A 138 7.18 -37.61 10.32
N ALA A 139 7.67 -38.85 10.21
CA ALA A 139 8.64 -39.23 9.19
C ALA A 139 8.07 -39.07 7.77
N ILE A 140 6.79 -39.39 7.57
CA ILE A 140 6.10 -39.17 6.29
C ILE A 140 5.99 -37.67 5.98
N PHE A 141 5.58 -36.85 6.95
CA PHE A 141 5.53 -35.40 6.78
C PHE A 141 6.88 -34.85 6.31
N LYS A 142 7.97 -35.27 6.97
CA LYS A 142 9.32 -34.86 6.60
C LYS A 142 9.71 -35.31 5.19
N ALA A 143 9.37 -36.54 4.81
CA ALA A 143 9.63 -37.08 3.47
C ALA A 143 8.93 -36.27 2.37
N HIS A 144 7.78 -35.66 2.68
CA HIS A 144 7.00 -34.79 1.79
C HIS A 144 7.39 -33.30 1.88
N GLN A 145 8.60 -32.97 2.33
CA GLN A 145 9.12 -31.58 2.42
C GLN A 145 8.31 -30.64 3.34
N ALA A 146 7.46 -31.20 4.21
CA ALA A 146 6.87 -30.46 5.30
C ALA A 146 7.95 -30.07 6.33
N ILE A 147 7.61 -29.11 7.20
CA ILE A 147 8.43 -28.73 8.35
C ILE A 147 7.70 -29.16 9.64
N PRO A 148 8.00 -30.34 10.22
CA PRO A 148 7.34 -30.78 11.44
C PRO A 148 7.94 -30.09 12.67
N ILE A 149 7.10 -29.41 13.45
CA ILE A 149 7.40 -28.84 14.75
C ILE A 149 6.65 -29.66 15.79
N VAL A 150 7.34 -30.50 16.55
CA VAL A 150 6.71 -31.50 17.40
C VAL A 150 6.77 -31.10 18.87
N VAL A 151 5.64 -31.10 19.56
CA VAL A 151 5.61 -31.04 21.03
C VAL A 151 5.66 -32.46 21.56
N ALA A 152 6.72 -32.80 22.30
CA ALA A 152 6.97 -34.14 22.81
C ALA A 152 7.44 -34.12 24.27
N THR A 153 7.21 -35.22 24.99
CA THR A 153 7.71 -35.38 26.36
C THR A 153 9.25 -35.29 26.39
N GLU A 154 9.83 -34.80 27.49
CA GLU A 154 11.27 -34.55 27.62
C GLU A 154 12.17 -35.71 27.16
N ASP A 155 11.80 -36.95 27.47
CA ASP A 155 12.61 -38.13 27.15
C ASP A 155 12.32 -38.76 25.77
N GLU A 156 11.32 -38.27 25.03
CA GLU A 156 10.86 -38.88 23.78
C GLU A 156 11.73 -38.48 22.57
N ARG A 157 12.80 -39.22 22.29
CA ARG A 157 13.79 -38.86 21.25
C ARG A 157 13.52 -39.40 19.85
N ARG A 158 12.46 -40.18 19.64
CA ARG A 158 12.18 -40.80 18.33
C ARG A 158 11.82 -39.79 17.25
N PHE A 159 11.42 -38.57 17.61
CA PHE A 159 11.14 -37.48 16.66
C PHE A 159 12.38 -36.77 16.11
N ASP A 160 13.53 -36.86 16.79
CA ASP A 160 14.73 -36.07 16.46
C ASP A 160 15.22 -36.24 15.00
N PRO A 161 15.12 -37.42 14.35
CA PRO A 161 15.51 -37.58 12.95
C PRO A 161 14.54 -36.94 11.94
N TYR A 162 13.29 -36.68 12.34
CA TYR A 162 12.19 -36.34 11.43
C TYR A 162 11.65 -34.93 11.65
N ALA A 163 11.71 -34.43 12.88
CA ALA A 163 11.24 -33.09 13.22
C ALA A 163 12.30 -32.02 12.92
N ASP A 164 11.85 -30.88 12.40
CA ASP A 164 12.69 -29.70 12.23
C ASP A 164 12.93 -28.97 13.55
N ALA A 165 11.99 -29.11 14.50
CA ALA A 165 12.17 -28.75 15.90
C ALA A 165 11.33 -29.65 16.81
N VAL A 166 11.88 -29.99 17.98
CA VAL A 166 11.14 -30.67 19.04
C VAL A 166 11.04 -29.75 20.26
N ILE A 167 9.81 -29.37 20.62
CA ILE A 167 9.49 -28.63 21.83
C ILE A 167 9.29 -29.65 22.95
N ARG A 168 10.29 -29.77 23.83
CA ARG A 168 10.26 -30.69 24.95
C ARG A 168 9.42 -30.12 26.09
N VAL A 169 8.48 -30.91 26.59
CA VAL A 169 7.60 -30.56 27.70
C VAL A 169 7.61 -31.64 28.78
N PRO A 170 7.36 -31.28 30.06
CA PRO A 170 7.35 -32.26 31.13
C PRO A 170 6.24 -33.31 30.93
N GLU A 171 6.47 -34.51 31.46
CA GLU A 171 5.48 -35.58 31.42
C GLU A 171 4.23 -35.22 32.24
N VAL A 172 3.06 -35.53 31.66
CA VAL A 172 1.76 -35.44 32.30
C VAL A 172 0.92 -36.64 31.90
N LYS A 173 -0.04 -37.02 32.75
CA LYS A 173 -1.06 -38.01 32.37
C LYS A 173 -1.78 -37.57 31.10
N GLU A 174 -2.14 -38.54 30.26
CA GLU A 174 -2.83 -38.36 28.97
C GLU A 174 -4.02 -37.39 29.04
N ARG A 175 -4.84 -37.49 30.10
CA ARG A 175 -5.99 -36.59 30.33
C ARG A 175 -5.62 -35.11 30.44
N PHE A 176 -4.43 -34.78 30.95
CA PHE A 176 -3.95 -33.40 31.10
C PHE A 176 -2.97 -32.97 30.01
N ALA A 177 -2.57 -33.90 29.13
CA ALA A 177 -1.75 -33.61 27.96
C ALA A 177 -2.28 -32.45 27.11
N PRO A 178 -3.60 -32.26 26.93
CA PRO A 178 -4.08 -31.16 26.12
C PRO A 178 -3.71 -29.78 26.65
N ILE A 179 -3.54 -29.62 27.97
CA ILE A 179 -3.16 -28.35 28.60
C ILE A 179 -1.72 -27.99 28.22
N ILE A 180 -0.81 -28.96 28.31
CA ILE A 180 0.61 -28.77 28.08
C ILE A 180 0.91 -28.56 26.59
N ASN A 181 0.32 -29.36 25.70
CA ASN A 181 0.45 -29.18 24.25
C ASN A 181 -0.07 -27.79 23.82
N THR A 182 -1.25 -27.40 24.31
CA THR A 182 -1.83 -26.09 24.02
C THR A 182 -0.96 -24.94 24.53
N LEU A 183 -0.37 -25.05 25.72
CA LEU A 183 0.54 -24.03 26.27
C LEU A 183 1.78 -23.84 25.40
N ALA A 184 2.42 -24.94 24.99
CA ALA A 184 3.54 -24.88 24.06
C ALA A 184 3.13 -24.21 22.72
N GLY A 185 1.97 -24.58 22.17
CA GLY A 185 1.44 -24.00 20.93
C GLY A 185 1.05 -22.52 21.05
N HIS A 186 0.44 -22.10 22.16
CA HIS A 186 0.13 -20.68 22.44
C HIS A 186 1.43 -19.84 22.51
N MET A 187 2.45 -20.35 23.20
CA MET A 187 3.75 -19.68 23.26
C MET A 187 4.41 -19.62 21.88
N TRP A 188 4.41 -20.73 21.14
CA TRP A 188 4.97 -20.78 19.80
C TRP A 188 4.26 -19.79 18.86
N GLY A 189 2.92 -19.72 18.92
CA GLY A 189 2.13 -18.77 18.14
C GLY A 189 2.41 -17.31 18.47
N TYR A 190 2.67 -16.99 19.75
CA TYR A 190 3.11 -15.64 20.15
C TYR A 190 4.46 -15.28 19.51
N TYR A 191 5.45 -16.18 19.56
CA TYR A 191 6.75 -15.94 18.93
C TYR A 191 6.69 -15.99 17.40
N ALA A 192 5.77 -16.76 16.81
CA ALA A 192 5.53 -16.76 15.37
C ALA A 192 5.02 -15.39 14.89
N ALA A 193 4.08 -14.79 15.63
CA ALA A 193 3.62 -13.43 15.36
C ALA A 193 4.74 -12.39 15.49
N LEU A 194 5.62 -12.52 16.50
CA LEU A 194 6.81 -11.68 16.65
C LEU A 194 7.77 -11.83 15.47
N ALA A 195 8.05 -13.06 15.05
CA ALA A 195 8.95 -13.35 13.94
C ALA A 195 8.45 -12.75 12.62
N ILE A 196 7.15 -12.86 12.33
CA ILE A 196 6.53 -12.24 11.15
C ILE A 196 6.67 -10.71 11.19
N ASN A 197 6.41 -10.09 12.35
CA ASN A 197 6.58 -8.65 12.52
C ASN A 197 8.04 -8.20 12.41
N GLU A 198 9.00 -9.00 12.89
CA GLU A 198 10.42 -8.66 12.77
C GLU A 198 10.86 -8.60 11.30
N GLU A 199 10.32 -9.48 10.43
CA GLU A 199 10.57 -9.40 8.99
C GLU A 199 10.01 -8.11 8.36
N SER A 200 8.95 -7.54 8.93
CA SER A 200 8.41 -6.23 8.50
C SER A 200 9.34 -5.07 8.88
N ARG A 201 10.06 -5.18 10.01
CA ARG A 201 10.96 -4.11 10.48
C ARG A 201 12.13 -3.87 9.53
N PHE A 202 12.62 -4.92 8.88
CA PHE A 202 13.63 -4.79 7.84
C PHE A 202 13.16 -3.86 6.70
N LEU A 203 11.90 -4.02 6.27
CA LEU A 203 11.29 -3.16 5.24
C LEU A 203 11.01 -1.75 5.78
N TYR A 204 10.53 -1.65 7.02
CA TYR A 204 10.25 -0.38 7.69
C TYR A 204 11.50 0.49 7.83
N ASN A 205 12.61 -0.08 8.31
CA ASN A 205 13.87 0.63 8.50
C ASN A 205 14.39 1.17 7.15
N PHE A 206 14.28 0.38 6.09
CA PHE A 206 14.65 0.84 4.75
C PHE A 206 13.75 1.98 4.26
N ARG A 207 12.43 1.90 4.48
CA ARG A 207 11.52 3.01 4.16
C ARG A 207 11.92 4.29 4.90
N GLN A 208 12.30 4.20 6.17
CA GLN A 208 12.78 5.36 6.93
C GLN A 208 14.10 5.91 6.38
N GLU A 209 15.07 5.03 6.11
CA GLU A 209 16.34 5.43 5.48
C GLU A 209 16.11 6.16 4.14
N MET A 210 15.13 5.71 3.35
CA MET A 210 14.79 6.38 2.09
C MET A 210 14.12 7.73 2.30
N ASN A 211 13.17 7.84 3.22
CA ASN A 211 12.51 9.10 3.54
C ASN A 211 13.51 10.14 4.07
N GLU A 212 14.44 9.72 4.94
CA GLU A 212 15.51 10.57 5.45
C GLU A 212 16.45 11.03 4.32
N HIS A 213 16.85 10.15 3.40
CA HIS A 213 17.67 10.52 2.25
C HIS A 213 16.97 11.54 1.35
N ILE A 214 15.68 11.34 1.07
CA ILE A 214 14.88 12.25 0.25
C ILE A 214 14.77 13.62 0.94
N ALA A 215 14.48 13.65 2.25
CA ALA A 215 14.36 14.87 3.02
C ALA A 215 15.68 15.68 3.04
N VAL A 216 16.80 15.04 3.38
CA VAL A 216 18.12 15.69 3.40
C VAL A 216 18.51 16.21 2.02
N SER A 217 18.21 15.45 0.96
CA SER A 217 18.51 15.87 -0.41
C SER A 217 17.67 17.07 -0.86
N THR A 218 16.41 17.10 -0.43
CA THR A 218 15.48 18.22 -0.71
C THR A 218 15.94 19.48 0.02
N ASP A 219 16.42 19.36 1.27
CA ASP A 219 17.00 20.48 2.05
C ASP A 219 18.29 21.02 1.40
N GLN A 220 19.00 20.19 0.64
CA GLN A 220 20.17 20.59 -0.15
C GLN A 220 19.80 21.22 -1.50
N GLY A 221 18.50 21.37 -1.79
CA GLY A 221 17.99 22.00 -3.01
C GLY A 221 17.86 21.07 -4.21
N MET A 222 18.04 19.75 -4.04
CA MET A 222 17.84 18.79 -5.13
C MET A 222 16.36 18.55 -5.39
N ASP A 223 16.00 18.43 -6.66
CA ASP A 223 14.67 17.99 -7.05
C ASP A 223 14.52 16.45 -7.04
N VAL A 224 13.29 15.96 -7.13
CA VAL A 224 12.97 14.53 -7.08
C VAL A 224 13.62 13.73 -8.22
N TYR A 225 13.84 14.35 -9.38
CA TYR A 225 14.51 13.72 -10.52
C TYR A 225 16.00 13.56 -10.24
N GLU A 226 16.65 14.60 -9.71
CA GLU A 226 18.04 14.55 -9.29
C GLU A 226 18.27 13.50 -8.19
N ILE A 227 17.37 13.41 -7.21
CA ILE A 227 17.45 12.43 -6.12
C ILE A 227 17.43 10.98 -6.62
N VAL A 228 16.57 10.65 -7.59
CA VAL A 228 16.50 9.27 -8.13
C VAL A 228 17.69 8.95 -9.05
N LEU A 229 18.36 9.98 -9.58
CA LEU A 229 19.58 9.84 -10.36
C LEU A 229 20.84 9.81 -9.49
N ASP A 230 20.78 10.30 -8.25
CA ASP A 230 21.88 10.32 -7.30
C ASP A 230 22.50 8.93 -7.08
N ALA A 231 23.84 8.88 -7.09
CA ALA A 231 24.59 7.64 -6.91
C ALA A 231 24.37 7.06 -5.51
N GLY A 232 24.30 7.91 -4.48
CA GLY A 232 24.07 7.49 -3.10
C GLY A 232 22.70 6.87 -2.90
N PHE A 233 21.65 7.49 -3.45
CA PHE A 233 20.29 6.95 -3.49
C PHE A 233 20.26 5.56 -4.14
N ARG A 234 20.81 5.45 -5.35
CA ARG A 234 20.81 4.19 -6.12
C ARG A 234 21.60 3.08 -5.45
N GLU A 235 22.72 3.40 -4.83
CA GLU A 235 23.52 2.44 -4.08
C GLU A 235 22.75 1.90 -2.86
N LYS A 236 22.09 2.77 -2.09
CA LYS A 236 21.24 2.35 -0.96
C LYS A 236 20.12 1.41 -1.41
N VAL A 237 19.42 1.76 -2.48
CA VAL A 237 18.36 0.92 -3.07
C VAL A 237 18.93 -0.42 -3.55
N ALA A 238 20.06 -0.42 -4.24
CA ALA A 238 20.70 -1.65 -4.75
C ALA A 238 21.19 -2.58 -3.62
N ARG A 239 21.75 -2.01 -2.55
CA ARG A 239 22.17 -2.74 -1.34
C ARG A 239 20.97 -3.40 -0.68
N PHE A 240 19.90 -2.65 -0.46
CA PHE A 240 18.66 -3.18 0.09
C PHE A 240 18.07 -4.26 -0.81
N TYR A 241 18.01 -4.04 -2.12
CA TYR A 241 17.56 -5.03 -3.09
C TYR A 241 18.30 -6.36 -2.96
N SER A 242 19.63 -6.34 -2.81
CA SER A 242 20.41 -7.57 -2.62
C SER A 242 20.01 -8.30 -1.35
N ALA A 243 19.95 -7.58 -0.22
CA ALA A 243 19.56 -8.15 1.06
C ALA A 243 18.11 -8.67 1.05
N PHE A 244 17.19 -7.95 0.41
CA PHE A 244 15.81 -8.35 0.21
C PHE A 244 15.69 -9.63 -0.63
N LYS A 245 16.44 -9.73 -1.74
CA LYS A 245 16.48 -10.94 -2.58
C LYS A 245 17.06 -12.14 -1.83
N ASP A 246 18.06 -11.94 -0.99
CA ASP A 246 18.62 -13.02 -0.17
C ASP A 246 17.62 -13.54 0.87
N ARG A 247 16.82 -12.64 1.47
CA ARG A 247 15.70 -13.03 2.34
C ARG A 247 14.62 -13.80 1.58
N ILE A 248 14.26 -13.38 0.36
CA ILE A 248 13.33 -14.12 -0.52
C ILE A 248 13.87 -15.52 -0.82
N ARG A 249 15.16 -15.66 -1.20
CA ARG A 249 15.79 -16.96 -1.50
C ARG A 249 15.78 -17.91 -0.30
N ARG A 250 15.84 -17.36 0.91
CA ARG A 250 15.72 -18.10 2.17
C ARG A 250 14.27 -18.30 2.63
N ASN A 251 13.29 -17.99 1.78
CA ASN A 251 11.86 -18.07 2.03
C ASN A 251 11.36 -17.26 3.25
N ARG A 252 12.09 -16.25 3.72
CA ARG A 252 11.74 -15.49 4.94
C ARG A 252 10.43 -14.70 4.85
N TYR A 253 9.88 -14.52 3.65
CA TYR A 253 8.63 -13.79 3.42
C TYR A 253 7.46 -14.68 3.01
N ALA A 254 7.68 -15.99 2.85
CA ALA A 254 6.70 -16.92 2.30
C ALA A 254 5.37 -16.95 3.08
N THR A 255 5.44 -16.63 4.36
CA THR A 255 4.31 -16.71 5.29
C THR A 255 3.35 -15.53 5.20
N ALA A 256 3.85 -14.31 4.99
CA ALA A 256 3.10 -13.09 5.25
C ALA A 256 3.16 -12.04 4.11
N MET A 257 4.10 -12.16 3.16
CA MET A 257 4.15 -11.30 1.99
C MET A 257 3.37 -11.95 0.85
N GLU A 258 2.43 -11.21 0.26
CA GLU A 258 1.71 -11.66 -0.93
C GLU A 258 2.61 -11.68 -2.17
N LEU A 259 2.31 -12.54 -3.15
CA LEU A 259 3.15 -12.74 -4.33
C LEU A 259 3.23 -11.50 -5.23
N ASN A 260 2.11 -10.80 -5.42
CA ASN A 260 2.06 -9.51 -6.12
C ASN A 260 2.95 -8.48 -5.41
N MET A 261 2.81 -8.32 -4.09
CA MET A 261 3.63 -7.39 -3.31
C MET A 261 5.13 -7.70 -3.42
N ALA A 262 5.51 -8.97 -3.37
CA ALA A 262 6.90 -9.39 -3.56
C ALA A 262 7.42 -9.07 -4.97
N SER A 263 6.58 -9.26 -5.98
CA SER A 263 6.89 -8.94 -7.38
C SER A 263 7.04 -7.43 -7.59
N ASP A 264 6.03 -6.66 -7.19
CA ASP A 264 5.97 -5.21 -7.34
C ASP A 264 7.14 -4.55 -6.62
N LEU A 265 7.40 -4.92 -5.36
CA LEU A 265 8.55 -4.39 -4.61
C LEU A 265 9.88 -4.76 -5.29
N THR A 266 10.00 -5.97 -5.84
CA THR A 266 11.21 -6.37 -6.59
C THR A 266 11.42 -5.49 -7.82
N LEU A 267 10.36 -5.21 -8.59
CA LEU A 267 10.41 -4.37 -9.78
C LEU A 267 10.70 -2.91 -9.41
N LEU A 268 9.98 -2.35 -8.44
CA LEU A 268 10.18 -0.98 -7.94
C LEU A 268 11.62 -0.73 -7.49
N LEU A 269 12.23 -1.67 -6.75
CA LEU A 269 13.63 -1.58 -6.36
C LEU A 269 14.59 -1.64 -7.56
N LYS A 270 14.27 -2.41 -8.60
CA LYS A 270 15.06 -2.43 -9.83
C LYS A 270 14.95 -1.12 -10.62
N TYR A 271 13.76 -0.54 -10.72
CA TYR A 271 13.54 0.77 -11.34
C TYR A 271 14.28 1.88 -10.57
N LEU A 272 14.12 1.94 -9.25
CA LEU A 272 14.76 2.95 -8.40
C LEU A 272 16.29 2.80 -8.32
N SER A 273 16.83 1.60 -8.54
CA SER A 273 18.28 1.40 -8.67
C SER A 273 18.81 1.64 -10.09
N GLY A 274 17.95 2.03 -11.04
CA GLY A 274 18.34 2.31 -12.43
C GLY A 274 18.67 1.07 -13.26
N ARG A 275 18.25 -0.12 -12.84
CA ARG A 275 18.54 -1.40 -13.54
C ARG A 275 17.53 -1.75 -14.64
N LEU A 276 16.38 -1.06 -14.66
CA LEU A 276 15.33 -1.24 -15.67
C LEU A 276 15.05 0.07 -16.41
N PRO A 277 14.68 0.02 -17.70
CA PRO A 277 14.32 1.21 -18.47
C PRO A 277 13.05 1.87 -17.94
N MET A 278 13.03 3.19 -17.73
CA MET A 278 11.83 3.89 -17.23
C MET A 278 10.61 3.78 -18.18
N SER A 279 10.84 3.51 -19.47
CA SER A 279 9.80 3.23 -20.46
C SER A 279 8.93 2.03 -20.07
N ASP A 280 9.52 1.07 -19.37
CA ASP A 280 8.88 -0.22 -19.08
C ASP A 280 7.97 -0.12 -17.85
N PHE A 281 8.15 0.93 -17.03
CA PHE A 281 7.39 1.16 -15.81
C PHE A 281 5.88 1.29 -16.07
N GLU A 282 5.50 1.87 -17.21
CA GLU A 282 4.08 2.03 -17.59
C GLU A 282 3.41 0.69 -17.88
N PHE A 283 4.15 -0.29 -18.41
CA PHE A 283 3.63 -1.63 -18.63
C PHE A 283 3.46 -2.41 -17.32
N ASP A 284 4.38 -2.23 -16.38
CA ASP A 284 4.35 -2.94 -15.09
C ASP A 284 3.32 -2.35 -14.11
N PHE A 285 3.16 -1.03 -14.09
CA PHE A 285 2.37 -0.33 -13.05
C PHE A 285 1.20 0.51 -13.59
N GLY A 286 1.00 0.60 -14.91
CA GLY A 286 -0.10 1.35 -15.52
C GLY A 286 -0.02 2.88 -15.36
N ILE A 287 1.13 3.40 -14.91
CA ILE A 287 1.39 4.84 -14.75
C ILE A 287 2.76 5.19 -15.35
N LYS A 288 2.95 6.44 -15.79
CA LYS A 288 4.24 6.88 -16.38
C LYS A 288 5.40 6.68 -15.40
N GLY A 289 6.55 6.21 -15.90
CA GLY A 289 7.80 6.01 -15.13
C GLY A 289 8.55 7.30 -14.77
N THR A 290 7.86 8.34 -14.31
CA THR A 290 8.51 9.56 -13.80
C THR A 290 9.04 9.32 -12.38
N ALA A 291 10.07 10.07 -11.95
CA ALA A 291 10.64 9.93 -10.61
C ALA A 291 9.60 10.05 -9.47
N PRO A 292 8.65 11.02 -9.50
CA PRO A 292 7.59 11.09 -8.50
C PRO A 292 6.67 9.86 -8.49
N ASN A 293 6.32 9.33 -9.66
CA ASN A 293 5.45 8.15 -9.75
C ASN A 293 6.15 6.89 -9.24
N MET A 294 7.44 6.71 -9.56
CA MET A 294 8.22 5.58 -9.06
C MET A 294 8.35 5.60 -7.54
N LEU A 295 8.67 6.77 -6.96
CA LEU A 295 8.75 6.93 -5.51
C LEU A 295 7.39 6.78 -4.80
N GLY A 296 6.32 7.29 -5.42
CA GLY A 296 4.96 7.13 -4.94
C GLY A 296 4.52 5.67 -4.90
N ALA A 297 4.67 4.95 -6.02
CA ALA A 297 4.37 3.53 -6.13
C ALA A 297 5.22 2.70 -5.15
N PHE A 298 6.51 3.03 -5.00
CA PHE A 298 7.37 2.39 -4.01
C PHE A 298 6.86 2.61 -2.58
N SER A 299 6.56 3.85 -2.22
CA SER A 299 6.09 4.23 -0.87
C SER A 299 4.78 3.54 -0.51
N GLU A 300 3.85 3.46 -1.45
CA GLU A 300 2.58 2.75 -1.30
C GLU A 300 2.81 1.25 -1.16
N CYS A 301 3.56 0.63 -2.08
CA CYS A 301 3.84 -0.80 -2.08
C CYS A 301 4.51 -1.23 -0.77
N ILE A 302 5.65 -0.62 -0.41
CA ILE A 302 6.38 -0.99 0.80
C ILE A 302 5.57 -0.71 2.07
N GLY A 303 4.77 0.36 2.08
CA GLY A 303 3.83 0.66 3.16
C GLY A 303 2.79 -0.44 3.35
N ASN A 304 2.19 -0.91 2.26
CA ASN A 304 1.20 -1.99 2.28
C ASN A 304 1.81 -3.33 2.75
N VAL A 305 3.06 -3.64 2.34
CA VAL A 305 3.77 -4.84 2.80
C VAL A 305 4.04 -4.76 4.31
N ILE A 306 4.61 -3.65 4.78
CA ILE A 306 4.91 -3.44 6.21
C ILE A 306 3.64 -3.60 7.03
N ASN A 307 2.56 -2.91 6.64
CA ASN A 307 1.30 -2.95 7.38
C ASN A 307 0.75 -4.37 7.44
N THR A 308 0.75 -5.11 6.33
CA THR A 308 0.26 -6.49 6.27
C THR A 308 1.04 -7.42 7.19
N MET A 309 2.37 -7.27 7.22
CA MET A 309 3.23 -8.10 8.06
C MET A 309 3.28 -7.66 9.53
N ALA A 310 2.97 -6.41 9.85
CA ALA A 310 2.91 -5.90 11.22
C ALA A 310 1.57 -6.20 11.91
N ARG A 311 0.51 -6.48 11.15
CA ARG A 311 -0.84 -6.83 11.65
C ARG A 311 -0.84 -7.82 12.83
N PRO A 312 -0.08 -8.93 12.82
CA PRO A 312 0.00 -9.85 13.95
C PRO A 312 0.29 -9.16 15.29
N ILE A 313 1.27 -8.25 15.31
CA ILE A 313 1.67 -7.54 16.53
C ILE A 313 0.74 -6.38 16.83
N ASP A 314 0.23 -5.69 15.81
CA ASP A 314 -0.79 -4.66 16.00
C ASP A 314 -2.05 -5.25 16.60
N ALA A 315 -2.44 -6.48 16.25
CA ALA A 315 -3.52 -7.20 16.90
C ALA A 315 -3.21 -7.44 18.38
N ILE A 316 -2.02 -7.95 18.71
CA ILE A 316 -1.60 -8.18 20.09
C ILE A 316 -1.56 -6.84 20.89
N LYS A 317 -1.12 -5.74 20.27
CA LYS A 317 -1.01 -4.41 20.90
C LYS A 317 -2.33 -3.65 21.00
N HIS A 318 -3.13 -3.58 19.94
CA HIS A 318 -4.46 -2.97 19.94
C HIS A 318 -5.45 -3.73 20.83
N GLN A 319 -5.19 -5.00 21.13
CA GLN A 319 -5.91 -5.75 22.17
C GLN A 319 -5.57 -5.29 23.61
N ALA A 320 -4.54 -4.46 23.79
CA ALA A 320 -4.27 -3.78 25.06
C ALA A 320 -4.93 -2.39 25.14
N LYS A 321 -5.31 -1.76 24.02
CA LYS A 321 -5.97 -0.43 23.97
C LYS A 321 -6.79 -0.30 22.68
N THR A 322 -8.11 -0.18 22.81
CA THR A 322 -8.90 0.62 21.87
C THR A 322 -8.25 2.00 21.78
N VAL A 323 -7.82 2.42 20.60
CA VAL A 323 -7.80 3.80 20.09
C VAL A 323 -7.16 3.78 18.70
N THR A 324 -7.86 4.42 17.78
CA THR A 324 -7.53 4.78 16.41
C THR A 324 -6.11 5.31 16.23
N VAL A 325 -5.43 4.86 15.17
CA VAL A 325 -4.31 5.61 14.60
C VAL A 325 -4.66 5.89 13.14
N GLY A 326 -5.09 7.12 12.91
CA GLY A 326 -5.23 7.66 11.57
C GLY A 326 -3.86 7.69 10.90
N THR A 327 -3.78 7.16 9.70
CA THR A 327 -2.74 7.60 8.78
C THR A 327 -3.10 9.02 8.37
N SER A 328 -2.34 9.98 8.88
CA SER A 328 -2.37 11.35 8.40
C SER A 328 -1.96 11.33 6.93
N ARG A 329 -2.93 11.25 6.04
CA ARG A 329 -2.74 11.72 4.67
C ARG A 329 -2.59 13.23 4.78
N ILE A 330 -1.48 13.75 4.30
CA ILE A 330 -1.39 15.16 3.94
C ILE A 330 -2.33 15.32 2.73
N ILE A 331 -3.59 15.59 3.01
CA ILE A 331 -4.55 16.04 2.02
C ILE A 331 -4.47 17.56 2.09
N GLU A 332 -3.67 18.16 1.23
CA GLU A 332 -3.93 19.55 0.87
C GLU A 332 -5.32 19.60 0.20
N LYS A 333 -6.21 20.37 0.81
CA LYS A 333 -7.51 20.71 0.25
C LYS A 333 -7.29 21.66 -0.92
N VAL A 334 -7.25 21.09 -2.13
CA VAL A 334 -7.33 21.87 -3.37
C VAL A 334 -8.79 22.32 -3.52
N GLU A 335 -9.08 23.53 -3.03
CA GLU A 335 -10.39 24.20 -3.04
C GLU A 335 -10.33 25.49 -3.88
N GLY A 336 -11.46 25.95 -4.42
CA GLY A 336 -11.57 27.22 -5.16
C GLY A 336 -12.48 27.18 -6.39
N LEU A 337 -12.72 28.38 -6.97
CA LEU A 337 -13.71 28.66 -8.02
C LEU A 337 -13.69 27.66 -9.19
N LEU A 338 -12.50 27.31 -9.70
CA LEU A 338 -12.37 26.41 -10.85
C LEU A 338 -12.64 24.94 -10.47
N PHE A 339 -12.26 24.52 -9.26
CA PHE A 339 -12.45 23.15 -8.79
C PHE A 339 -13.91 22.89 -8.37
N GLU A 340 -14.56 23.87 -7.74
CA GLU A 340 -16.00 23.84 -7.45
C GLU A 340 -16.81 23.78 -8.75
N ALA A 341 -16.48 24.64 -9.73
CA ALA A 341 -17.15 24.63 -11.03
C ALA A 341 -16.95 23.30 -11.79
N LEU A 342 -15.80 22.64 -11.67
CA LEU A 342 -15.62 21.30 -12.24
C LEU A 342 -16.46 20.24 -11.51
N GLN A 343 -16.50 20.31 -10.18
CA GLN A 343 -17.24 19.38 -9.34
C GLN A 343 -18.75 19.45 -9.57
N ASP A 344 -19.31 20.65 -9.71
CA ASP A 344 -20.73 20.88 -10.04
C ASP A 344 -21.12 20.24 -11.38
N HIS A 345 -20.15 20.01 -12.26
CA HIS A 345 -20.34 19.40 -13.58
C HIS A 345 -19.89 17.93 -13.64
N GLY A 346 -19.71 17.29 -12.47
CA GLY A 346 -19.42 15.87 -12.35
C GLY A 346 -17.95 15.49 -12.57
N PHE A 347 -17.04 16.47 -12.58
CA PHE A 347 -15.61 16.22 -12.74
C PHE A 347 -14.85 16.46 -11.44
N SER A 348 -14.09 15.46 -11.01
CA SER A 348 -13.22 15.57 -9.83
C SER A 348 -11.79 15.91 -10.23
N LYS A 349 -11.00 16.44 -9.28
CA LYS A 349 -9.57 16.71 -9.48
C LYS A 349 -8.76 15.50 -9.94
N ASN A 350 -9.20 14.28 -9.61
CA ASN A 350 -8.52 13.03 -9.99
C ASN A 350 -8.60 12.75 -11.50
N GLN A 351 -9.43 13.49 -12.22
CA GLN A 351 -9.59 13.39 -13.67
C GLN A 351 -8.72 14.41 -14.43
N LEU A 352 -7.83 15.10 -13.71
CA LEU A 352 -6.90 16.08 -14.26
C LEU A 352 -5.47 15.59 -14.05
N THR A 353 -4.54 16.01 -14.91
CA THR A 353 -3.11 15.79 -14.67
C THR A 353 -2.63 16.68 -13.52
N ASN A 354 -1.61 16.27 -12.77
CA ASN A 354 -1.06 17.08 -11.68
C ASN A 354 -0.58 18.46 -12.15
N SER A 355 -0.02 18.53 -13.37
CA SER A 355 0.33 19.80 -14.03
C SER A 355 -0.88 20.70 -14.23
N ASN A 356 -2.01 20.14 -14.69
CA ASN A 356 -3.24 20.91 -14.85
C ASN A 356 -3.85 21.31 -13.51
N VAL A 357 -3.76 20.49 -12.46
CA VAL A 357 -4.19 20.88 -11.11
C VAL A 357 -3.41 22.10 -10.62
N LEU A 358 -2.09 22.10 -10.82
CA LEU A 358 -1.24 23.24 -10.47
C LEU A 358 -1.59 24.50 -11.26
N VAL A 359 -1.77 24.37 -12.58
CA VAL A 359 -2.16 25.48 -13.46
C VAL A 359 -3.51 26.06 -13.04
N LEU A 360 -4.52 25.22 -12.73
CA LEU A 360 -5.83 25.71 -12.28
C LEU A 360 -5.73 26.41 -10.91
N ARG A 361 -4.88 25.93 -10.01
CA ARG A 361 -4.65 26.58 -8.72
C ARG A 361 -4.07 28.00 -8.87
N HIS A 362 -3.17 28.21 -9.81
CA HIS A 362 -2.62 29.55 -10.06
C HIS A 362 -3.61 30.42 -10.87
N LEU A 363 -4.31 29.83 -11.85
CA LEU A 363 -5.30 30.57 -12.64
C LEU A 363 -6.48 31.06 -11.80
N GLN A 364 -6.96 30.31 -10.81
CA GLN A 364 -8.07 30.80 -9.96
C GLN A 364 -7.70 32.07 -9.17
N GLU A 365 -6.42 32.35 -8.94
CA GLU A 365 -6.00 33.57 -8.25
C GLU A 365 -6.18 34.84 -9.10
N VAL A 366 -6.19 34.68 -10.43
CA VAL A 366 -6.33 35.79 -11.39
C VAL A 366 -7.74 35.92 -11.96
N LEU A 367 -8.63 34.97 -11.67
CA LEU A 367 -10.02 34.95 -12.13
C LEU A 367 -10.98 35.52 -11.08
N ALA A 368 -11.93 36.33 -11.53
CA ALA A 368 -12.98 36.93 -10.72
C ALA A 368 -14.26 36.06 -10.70
N GLU A 369 -14.70 35.58 -11.87
CA GLU A 369 -15.93 34.79 -12.01
C GLU A 369 -15.93 33.92 -13.27
N ILE A 370 -16.81 32.90 -13.30
CA ILE A 370 -17.10 32.06 -14.46
C ILE A 370 -18.52 32.39 -14.95
N ARG A 371 -18.64 32.94 -16.16
CA ARG A 371 -19.93 33.40 -16.73
C ARG A 371 -20.67 32.33 -17.53
N GLY A 372 -20.05 31.20 -17.80
CA GLY A 372 -20.67 30.16 -18.61
C GLY A 372 -19.73 28.99 -18.87
N ILE A 373 -20.32 27.86 -19.22
CA ILE A 373 -19.60 26.61 -19.45
C ILE A 373 -20.07 25.97 -20.75
N THR A 374 -19.15 25.30 -21.44
CA THR A 374 -19.45 24.38 -22.52
C THR A 374 -18.71 23.08 -22.32
N LEU A 375 -19.45 21.98 -22.26
CA LEU A 375 -18.90 20.63 -22.11
C LEU A 375 -18.88 19.92 -23.46
N TYR A 376 -17.72 19.38 -23.82
CA TYR A 376 -17.54 18.55 -24.99
C TYR A 376 -17.07 17.15 -24.62
N ARG A 377 -17.48 16.16 -25.42
CA ARG A 377 -16.92 14.80 -25.40
C ARG A 377 -16.06 14.58 -26.64
N VAL A 378 -14.90 13.97 -26.46
CA VAL A 378 -13.95 13.63 -27.53
C VAL A 378 -14.00 12.12 -27.78
N ALA A 379 -13.89 11.71 -29.05
CA ALA A 379 -13.89 10.30 -29.44
C ALA A 379 -13.00 10.07 -30.66
N GLY A 380 -12.67 8.80 -30.92
CA GLY A 380 -11.84 8.40 -32.06
C GLY A 380 -10.37 8.81 -31.89
N LEU A 381 -9.81 8.59 -30.70
CA LEU A 381 -8.36 8.74 -30.43
C LEU A 381 -7.67 7.40 -30.71
N ASN A 382 -6.36 7.44 -31.03
CA ASN A 382 -5.58 6.20 -31.17
C ASN A 382 -5.32 5.54 -29.79
N PHE A 383 -4.68 4.36 -29.79
CA PHE A 383 -4.34 3.64 -28.55
C PHE A 383 -3.40 4.40 -27.60
N LEU A 384 -2.76 5.47 -28.06
CA LEU A 384 -1.91 6.38 -27.26
C LEU A 384 -2.68 7.60 -26.74
N GLY A 385 -3.99 7.70 -26.99
CA GLY A 385 -4.81 8.84 -26.61
C GLY A 385 -4.61 10.08 -27.47
N GLU A 386 -3.93 9.97 -28.62
CA GLU A 386 -3.68 11.10 -29.51
C GLU A 386 -4.77 11.25 -30.58
N PRO A 387 -5.07 12.49 -31.01
CA PRO A 387 -6.07 12.73 -32.03
C PRO A 387 -5.56 12.43 -33.45
N VAL A 388 -6.27 11.54 -34.13
CA VAL A 388 -6.13 11.14 -35.54
C VAL A 388 -7.10 11.92 -36.44
N ASP A 389 -7.05 11.70 -37.75
CA ASP A 389 -7.77 12.55 -38.72
C ASP A 389 -9.30 12.38 -38.69
N ASP A 390 -9.75 11.22 -38.25
CA ASP A 390 -11.14 10.86 -37.98
C ASP A 390 -11.59 11.14 -36.54
N SER A 391 -10.73 11.71 -35.68
CA SER A 391 -11.13 12.09 -34.32
C SER A 391 -12.29 13.09 -34.34
N THR A 392 -13.28 12.85 -33.48
CA THR A 392 -14.50 13.64 -33.38
C THR A 392 -14.64 14.32 -32.03
N ILE A 393 -15.45 15.37 -32.00
CA ILE A 393 -15.85 16.09 -30.82
C ILE A 393 -17.36 16.31 -30.87
N GLN A 394 -18.04 16.10 -29.75
CA GLN A 394 -19.48 16.24 -29.60
C GLN A 394 -19.77 17.25 -28.50
N LEU A 395 -20.80 18.08 -28.71
CA LEU A 395 -21.31 18.98 -27.68
C LEU A 395 -22.23 18.19 -26.72
N ILE A 396 -21.95 18.28 -25.42
CA ILE A 396 -22.77 17.64 -24.37
C ILE A 396 -23.69 18.65 -23.69
N LYS A 397 -23.15 19.82 -23.32
CA LYS A 397 -23.90 20.82 -22.52
C LYS A 397 -23.38 22.24 -22.77
N LYS A 398 -24.27 23.23 -22.68
CA LYS A 398 -23.96 24.68 -22.66
C LYS A 398 -24.81 25.36 -21.59
N GLU A 399 -24.19 26.17 -20.74
CA GLU A 399 -24.90 26.93 -19.70
C GLU A 399 -24.36 28.35 -19.52
N GLY A 400 -25.16 29.21 -18.90
CA GLY A 400 -24.86 30.63 -18.71
C GLY A 400 -24.70 31.38 -20.03
N SER A 401 -23.70 32.26 -20.11
CA SER A 401 -23.39 33.05 -21.31
C SER A 401 -23.05 32.23 -22.56
N ALA A 402 -22.85 30.91 -22.44
CA ALA A 402 -22.62 30.00 -23.56
C ALA A 402 -23.90 29.42 -24.17
N ALA A 403 -25.05 29.48 -23.48
CA ALA A 403 -26.31 28.87 -23.93
C ALA A 403 -26.86 29.49 -25.24
N ALA A 404 -26.69 30.80 -25.42
CA ALA A 404 -27.13 31.53 -26.62
C ALA A 404 -26.14 31.43 -27.82
N LEU A 405 -25.03 30.70 -27.69
CA LEU A 405 -24.01 30.64 -28.74
C LEU A 405 -24.18 29.44 -29.66
N VAL A 406 -24.04 29.66 -30.98
CA VAL A 406 -23.94 28.58 -31.97
C VAL A 406 -22.51 28.03 -32.00
N SER A 407 -22.36 26.76 -31.64
CA SER A 407 -21.06 26.07 -31.63
C SER A 407 -20.81 25.46 -32.99
N ARG A 408 -19.60 25.62 -33.55
CA ARG A 408 -19.21 24.93 -34.79
C ARG A 408 -19.44 23.41 -34.69
N VAL A 409 -19.25 22.84 -33.50
CA VAL A 409 -19.39 21.40 -33.25
C VAL A 409 -20.81 20.89 -33.53
N GLU A 410 -21.81 21.78 -33.56
CA GLU A 410 -23.20 21.44 -33.91
C GLU A 410 -23.38 21.22 -35.43
N THR A 411 -22.46 21.72 -36.27
CA THR A 411 -22.50 21.54 -37.73
C THR A 411 -21.34 20.71 -38.29
N ASP A 412 -20.18 20.68 -37.61
CA ASP A 412 -19.00 19.89 -37.98
C ASP A 412 -18.35 19.28 -36.74
N SER A 413 -18.49 17.96 -36.60
CA SER A 413 -18.03 17.18 -35.46
C SER A 413 -16.54 16.81 -35.51
N ARG A 414 -15.79 17.22 -36.54
CA ARG A 414 -14.35 16.89 -36.63
C ARG A 414 -13.49 17.68 -35.63
N LEU A 415 -12.67 16.98 -34.86
CA LEU A 415 -11.75 17.56 -33.89
C LEU A 415 -10.59 18.27 -34.62
N ARG A 416 -10.62 19.61 -34.67
CA ARG A 416 -9.62 20.44 -35.37
C ARG A 416 -9.29 21.72 -34.61
N GLY A 417 -8.15 22.35 -34.95
CA GLY A 417 -7.72 23.62 -34.40
C GLY A 417 -7.30 23.53 -32.92
N THR A 418 -7.55 24.59 -32.14
CA THR A 418 -7.12 24.70 -30.74
C THR A 418 -7.58 23.51 -29.88
N LYS A 419 -8.81 23.01 -30.08
CA LYS A 419 -9.34 21.85 -29.35
C LYS A 419 -8.58 20.56 -29.64
N ARG A 420 -8.13 20.35 -30.89
CA ARG A 420 -7.26 19.21 -31.24
C ARG A 420 -5.89 19.32 -30.57
N ILE A 421 -5.32 20.53 -30.52
CA ILE A 421 -4.02 20.79 -29.87
C ILE A 421 -4.12 20.53 -28.37
N ILE A 422 -5.21 20.96 -27.72
CA ILE A 422 -5.45 20.73 -26.28
C ILE A 422 -5.55 19.24 -25.98
N VAL A 423 -6.31 18.48 -26.77
CA VAL A 423 -6.41 17.02 -26.62
C VAL A 423 -5.04 16.37 -26.80
N LYS A 424 -4.27 16.76 -27.83
CA LYS A 424 -2.93 16.20 -28.09
C LYS A 424 -1.91 16.52 -26.99
N LYS A 425 -1.90 17.76 -26.49
CA LYS A 425 -0.92 18.20 -25.49
C LYS A 425 -1.35 17.94 -24.05
N ALA A 426 -2.62 17.61 -23.82
CA ALA A 426 -3.24 17.43 -22.51
C ALA A 426 -3.04 18.61 -21.53
N ASN A 427 -2.82 19.82 -22.05
CA ASN A 427 -2.56 21.02 -21.26
C ASN A 427 -3.77 21.95 -21.23
N VAL A 428 -4.02 22.58 -20.08
CA VAL A 428 -4.99 23.67 -19.95
C VAL A 428 -4.63 24.81 -20.92
N PHE A 429 -5.64 25.37 -21.58
CA PHE A 429 -5.49 26.49 -22.49
C PHE A 429 -6.28 27.69 -21.98
N ILE A 430 -5.65 28.86 -21.94
CA ILE A 430 -6.31 30.14 -21.68
C ILE A 430 -6.05 31.10 -22.84
N GLY A 431 -7.08 31.81 -23.30
CA GLY A 431 -6.96 32.72 -24.44
C GLY A 431 -8.28 33.32 -24.88
N LYS A 432 -8.30 34.03 -26.03
CA LYS A 432 -9.53 34.60 -26.60
C LYS A 432 -10.19 33.67 -27.63
N GLY A 433 -11.51 33.58 -27.57
CA GLY A 433 -12.33 32.87 -28.56
C GLY A 433 -12.26 33.54 -29.93
N LYS A 434 -11.96 32.77 -30.99
CA LYS A 434 -11.75 33.31 -32.35
C LYS A 434 -13.01 33.92 -33.01
N ARG A 435 -14.22 33.61 -32.52
CA ARG A 435 -15.49 34.07 -33.11
C ARG A 435 -16.18 35.15 -32.30
N ASP A 436 -15.98 35.17 -30.99
CA ASP A 436 -16.71 36.00 -30.03
C ASP A 436 -15.79 36.88 -29.17
N ASN A 437 -14.47 36.75 -29.33
CA ASN A 437 -13.43 37.51 -28.63
C ASN A 437 -13.50 37.43 -27.10
N ARG A 438 -14.19 36.43 -26.55
CA ARG A 438 -14.34 36.21 -25.10
C ARG A 438 -13.14 35.49 -24.52
N SER A 439 -12.84 35.78 -23.26
CA SER A 439 -11.80 35.08 -22.51
C SER A 439 -12.29 33.67 -22.14
N ILE A 440 -11.60 32.66 -22.66
CA ILE A 440 -11.95 31.27 -22.46
C ILE A 440 -10.82 30.51 -21.78
N LEU A 441 -11.20 29.58 -20.91
CA LEU A 441 -10.32 28.60 -20.28
C LEU A 441 -10.81 27.21 -20.69
N VAL A 442 -9.96 26.41 -21.34
CA VAL A 442 -10.30 25.06 -21.77
C VAL A 442 -9.46 24.06 -20.99
N ILE A 443 -10.15 23.18 -20.28
CA ILE A 443 -9.58 22.20 -19.37
C ILE A 443 -9.79 20.80 -19.98
N PRO A 444 -8.71 20.07 -20.31
CA PRO A 444 -8.82 18.68 -20.72
C PRO A 444 -9.06 17.79 -19.50
N VAL A 445 -10.07 16.92 -19.58
CA VAL A 445 -10.50 16.04 -18.48
C VAL A 445 -10.54 14.59 -18.95
N MET A 446 -10.02 13.70 -18.11
CA MET A 446 -9.91 12.27 -18.35
C MET A 446 -11.10 11.51 -17.75
N SER A 447 -11.50 10.39 -18.35
CA SER A 447 -12.35 9.41 -17.67
C SER A 447 -11.50 8.42 -16.86
N ALA A 448 -11.96 7.18 -16.64
CA ALA A 448 -11.25 6.16 -15.85
C ALA A 448 -9.90 5.70 -16.45
N GLY A 449 -9.48 6.24 -17.60
CA GLY A 449 -8.20 5.96 -18.27
C GLY A 449 -7.35 7.22 -18.51
N THR A 450 -6.33 7.12 -19.35
CA THR A 450 -5.36 8.20 -19.65
C THR A 450 -5.77 9.14 -20.79
N ASN A 451 -6.91 8.87 -21.44
CA ASN A 451 -7.37 9.62 -22.60
C ASN A 451 -8.11 10.90 -22.19
N ILE A 452 -7.96 11.97 -22.97
CA ILE A 452 -8.77 13.18 -22.80
C ILE A 452 -10.15 12.93 -23.43
N ASP A 453 -11.07 12.42 -22.62
CA ASP A 453 -12.43 12.09 -23.03
C ASP A 453 -13.34 13.31 -23.06
N TYR A 454 -13.00 14.36 -22.30
CA TYR A 454 -13.81 15.56 -22.19
C TYR A 454 -12.97 16.85 -22.30
N LEU A 455 -13.58 17.89 -22.87
CA LEU A 455 -13.07 19.26 -22.78
C LEU A 455 -14.11 20.12 -22.08
N VAL A 456 -13.73 20.70 -20.95
CA VAL A 456 -14.54 21.68 -20.22
C VAL A 456 -14.06 23.08 -20.62
N LEU A 457 -14.93 23.87 -21.23
CA LEU A 457 -14.64 25.25 -21.60
C LEU A 457 -15.39 26.20 -20.68
N PHE A 458 -14.68 27.02 -19.93
CA PHE A 458 -15.23 28.11 -19.14
C PHE A 458 -15.09 29.44 -19.87
N ASN A 459 -16.14 30.26 -19.83
CA ASN A 459 -16.07 31.69 -20.13
C ASN A 459 -15.70 32.41 -18.83
N VAL A 460 -14.50 32.98 -18.78
CA VAL A 460 -13.89 33.47 -17.54
C VAL A 460 -13.73 34.99 -17.57
N VAL A 461 -13.78 35.60 -16.40
CA VAL A 461 -13.53 37.04 -16.21
C VAL A 461 -12.32 37.19 -15.30
N PHE A 462 -11.38 38.04 -15.68
CA PHE A 462 -10.18 38.31 -14.89
C PHE A 462 -10.46 39.38 -13.82
N LYS A 463 -9.71 39.31 -12.71
CA LYS A 463 -9.70 40.38 -11.69
C LYS A 463 -9.09 41.65 -12.27
N LYS A 464 -9.59 42.82 -11.87
CA LYS A 464 -9.09 44.12 -12.34
C LYS A 464 -7.66 44.41 -11.87
N GLU A 465 -7.34 44.00 -10.64
CA GLU A 465 -6.02 44.18 -10.04
C GLU A 465 -5.53 42.82 -9.53
N VAL A 466 -4.30 42.47 -9.92
CA VAL A 466 -3.63 41.22 -9.57
C VAL A 466 -2.18 41.55 -9.28
N GLU A 467 -1.67 41.01 -8.18
CA GLU A 467 -0.27 41.12 -7.79
C GLU A 467 0.66 40.50 -8.84
N LEU A 468 1.80 41.12 -9.09
CA LEU A 468 2.74 40.72 -10.14
C LEU A 468 3.16 39.25 -10.03
N GLN A 469 3.48 38.77 -8.82
CA GLN A 469 3.86 37.38 -8.59
C GLN A 469 2.75 36.40 -9.02
N LYS A 470 1.49 36.74 -8.76
CA LYS A 470 0.34 35.90 -9.15
C LYS A 470 0.13 35.87 -10.66
N LYS A 471 0.49 36.96 -11.36
CA LYS A 471 0.50 36.98 -12.84
C LYS A 471 1.57 36.04 -13.39
N VAL A 472 2.78 36.06 -12.81
CA VAL A 472 3.89 35.18 -13.19
C VAL A 472 3.50 33.71 -12.99
N ASP A 473 3.00 33.37 -11.80
CA ASP A 473 2.62 32.00 -11.46
C ASP A 473 1.49 31.48 -12.36
N ALA A 474 0.49 32.33 -12.66
CA ALA A 474 -0.63 31.99 -13.52
C ALA A 474 -0.26 31.83 -15.01
N LEU A 475 0.81 32.50 -15.47
CA LEU A 475 1.31 32.37 -16.84
C LEU A 475 2.05 31.04 -17.08
N GLY A 476 2.64 30.45 -16.04
CA GLY A 476 3.33 29.15 -16.11
C GLY A 476 4.35 29.09 -17.25
N GLY A 477 4.30 28.05 -18.08
CA GLY A 477 5.23 27.92 -19.22
C GLY A 477 5.19 29.05 -20.25
N LYS A 478 4.09 29.82 -20.32
CA LYS A 478 3.98 30.99 -21.21
C LYS A 478 4.88 32.14 -20.74
N TYR A 479 5.10 32.28 -19.42
CA TYR A 479 6.00 33.28 -18.86
C TYR A 479 7.42 33.10 -19.41
N HIS A 480 7.96 31.88 -19.33
CA HIS A 480 9.30 31.59 -19.85
C HIS A 480 9.39 31.84 -21.36
N HIS A 481 8.35 31.49 -22.12
CA HIS A 481 8.34 31.76 -23.56
C HIS A 481 8.36 33.27 -23.87
N ILE A 482 7.58 34.08 -23.14
CA ILE A 482 7.61 35.55 -23.28
C ILE A 482 8.99 36.08 -22.91
N LYS A 483 9.56 35.63 -21.78
CA LYS A 483 10.89 36.04 -21.32
C LYS A 483 11.96 35.80 -22.38
N HIS A 484 12.01 34.59 -22.95
CA HIS A 484 12.99 34.27 -23.99
C HIS A 484 12.81 35.13 -25.25
N LEU A 485 11.57 35.35 -25.69
CA LEU A 485 11.30 36.20 -26.87
C LEU A 485 11.66 37.67 -26.64
N VAL A 486 11.52 38.19 -25.42
CA VAL A 486 11.96 39.55 -25.08
C VAL A 486 13.49 39.62 -25.00
N GLU A 487 14.15 38.62 -24.41
CA GLU A 487 15.61 38.57 -24.34
C GLU A 487 16.28 38.47 -25.73
N GLU A 488 15.61 37.87 -26.72
CA GLU A 488 16.05 37.87 -28.12
C GLU A 488 16.12 39.28 -28.74
N THR A 489 15.36 40.24 -28.20
CA THR A 489 15.32 41.63 -28.70
C THR A 489 16.38 42.56 -28.07
N SER A 490 17.41 42.00 -27.40
CA SER A 490 18.46 42.73 -26.67
C SER A 490 17.98 43.54 -25.46
N LEU A 491 16.74 43.34 -25.01
CA LEU A 491 16.21 43.89 -23.75
C LEU A 491 16.46 42.90 -22.60
N ALA A 492 16.96 43.39 -21.47
CA ALA A 492 17.10 42.57 -20.26
C ALA A 492 15.75 42.35 -19.58
N TRP A 493 15.38 41.11 -19.28
CA TRP A 493 14.08 40.78 -18.71
C TRP A 493 13.85 41.38 -17.31
N ARG A 494 12.66 41.95 -17.10
CA ARG A 494 12.11 42.34 -15.79
C ARG A 494 10.65 41.91 -15.71
N ASP A 495 10.25 41.32 -14.59
CA ASP A 495 8.86 40.85 -14.41
C ASP A 495 7.85 42.00 -14.49
N GLU A 496 8.25 43.22 -14.11
CA GLU A 496 7.49 44.46 -14.22
C GLU A 496 6.94 44.73 -15.63
N TYR A 497 7.56 44.17 -16.68
CA TYR A 497 7.05 44.28 -18.04
C TYR A 497 5.67 43.64 -18.23
N LEU A 498 5.28 42.71 -17.36
CA LEU A 498 3.96 42.11 -17.36
C LEU A 498 2.87 43.09 -16.87
N ASP A 499 3.24 44.15 -16.13
CA ASP A 499 2.32 45.21 -15.70
C ASP A 499 2.05 46.25 -16.79
N LEU A 500 2.83 46.25 -17.87
CA LEU A 500 2.59 47.11 -19.04
C LEU A 500 1.35 46.68 -19.84
N LEU A 501 0.86 45.45 -19.62
CA LEU A 501 -0.31 44.91 -20.31
C LEU A 501 -1.49 44.75 -19.35
N GLU A 502 -2.67 45.06 -19.85
CA GLU A 502 -3.93 44.70 -19.21
C GLU A 502 -4.03 43.17 -19.09
N ILE A 503 -4.59 42.67 -17.99
CA ILE A 503 -4.63 41.23 -17.69
C ILE A 503 -5.34 40.41 -18.80
N GLU A 504 -6.35 41.00 -19.44
CA GLU A 504 -7.05 40.36 -20.56
C GLU A 504 -6.18 40.22 -21.81
N GLN A 505 -5.24 41.14 -22.01
CA GLN A 505 -4.27 41.08 -23.11
C GLN A 505 -3.19 40.06 -22.77
N LEU A 506 -2.72 40.06 -21.53
CA LEU A 506 -1.67 39.17 -21.05
C LEU A 506 -2.05 37.68 -21.19
N PHE A 507 -3.27 37.32 -20.79
CA PHE A 507 -3.77 35.94 -20.95
C PHE A 507 -4.45 35.69 -22.30
N GLY A 508 -4.79 36.73 -23.05
CA GLY A 508 -5.52 36.64 -24.33
C GLY A 508 -4.64 36.58 -25.59
N MET A 509 -3.44 37.16 -25.57
CA MET A 509 -2.52 37.23 -26.71
C MET A 509 -1.56 36.04 -26.76
N SER A 510 -0.89 35.82 -27.90
CA SER A 510 0.20 34.84 -27.98
C SER A 510 1.48 35.39 -27.33
N ALA A 511 2.45 34.53 -27.00
CA ALA A 511 3.69 34.97 -26.36
C ALA A 511 4.47 35.96 -27.24
N GLU A 512 4.46 35.74 -28.55
CA GLU A 512 5.10 36.57 -29.57
C GLU A 512 4.51 37.98 -29.59
N LYS A 513 3.17 38.09 -29.59
CA LYS A 513 2.50 39.40 -29.54
C LYS A 513 2.74 40.15 -28.23
N ILE A 514 2.85 39.43 -27.11
CA ILE A 514 3.14 40.04 -25.82
C ILE A 514 4.58 40.59 -25.84
N ALA A 515 5.54 39.80 -26.33
CA ALA A 515 6.93 40.24 -26.47
C ALA A 515 7.06 41.45 -27.41
N GLU A 516 6.39 41.46 -28.57
CA GLU A 516 6.33 42.61 -29.48
C GLU A 516 5.74 43.87 -28.82
N THR A 517 4.71 43.70 -27.98
CA THR A 517 4.06 44.82 -27.27
C THR A 517 4.98 45.38 -26.20
N ILE A 518 5.67 44.51 -25.44
CA ILE A 518 6.68 44.92 -24.44
C ILE A 518 7.82 45.68 -25.14
N PHE A 519 8.36 45.13 -26.23
CA PHE A 519 9.43 45.75 -26.99
C PHE A 519 9.04 47.12 -27.55
N SER A 520 7.87 47.24 -28.19
CA SER A 520 7.41 48.50 -28.78
C SER A 520 7.11 49.58 -27.73
N THR A 521 6.65 49.18 -26.54
CA THR A 521 6.38 50.12 -25.43
C THR A 521 7.68 50.65 -24.83
N GLU A 522 8.68 49.79 -24.61
CA GLU A 522 9.98 50.17 -24.05
C GLU A 522 10.89 50.92 -25.04
N SER A 523 10.86 50.56 -26.33
CA SER A 523 11.61 51.26 -27.38
C SER A 523 11.17 52.73 -27.52
N CYS A 524 9.90 53.01 -27.23
CA CYS A 524 9.28 54.33 -27.32
C CYS A 524 9.56 55.20 -26.08
N THR A 525 9.79 54.61 -24.91
CA THR A 525 10.25 55.30 -23.70
C THR A 525 11.74 55.66 -23.77
N ASP A 526 12.56 54.84 -24.44
CA ASP A 526 14.00 55.10 -24.59
C ASP A 526 14.29 56.23 -25.60
N THR A 527 13.41 56.45 -26.60
CA THR A 527 13.51 57.60 -27.52
C THR A 527 13.11 58.94 -26.89
N LYS A 528 12.40 58.94 -25.75
CA LYS A 528 12.08 60.16 -24.99
C LYS A 528 13.11 60.50 -23.91
N ARG A 529 14.04 59.59 -23.60
CA ARG A 529 15.11 59.77 -22.60
C ARG A 529 16.46 60.16 -23.20
N ARG A 530 16.59 60.20 -24.54
CA ARG A 530 17.77 60.70 -25.25
C ARG A 530 17.60 62.13 -25.72
#